data_AF-A0A0G1MXR3-F1
#
_entry.id   AF-A0A0G1MXR3-F1
#
_cell.length_a   1.000
_cell.length_b   1.000
_cell.length_c   1.000
_cell.angle_alpha   90.00
_cell.angle_beta   90.00
_cell.angle_gamma   90.00
#
_symmetry.space_group_name_H-M   'P 1'
#
loop_
_entity.id
_entity.type
_entity.pdbx_description
1 polymer ?
#
loop_
_entity_poly.entity_id
_entity_poly.type
_entity_poly.pdbx_seq_one_letter_code
_entity_poly.pdbx_strand_id
1 'polypeptide(L)'
;MERDDRKKILLVDGRPSQEDCFRLVTAGEIYDSPDFVVCEVKSQDLLAELNMKSILDLAPHIMLVSINRPSEIDHKLVGCLRELLPLTPLVILFYKKDYRANEEVAITYGLTYLFRTEAWEKEVVLSLSS
;
A
#
# COMPACT_ATOMS: atom_id res chain seq x y z
N MET A 1 -22.57 -0.24 19.32
CA MET A 1 -21.77 -0.61 18.14
C MET A 1 -20.48 -1.20 18.67
N GLU A 2 -20.18 -2.45 18.35
CA GLU A 2 -18.84 -3.00 18.61
C GLU A 2 -17.82 -2.18 17.84
N ARG A 3 -16.73 -1.79 18.51
CA ARG A 3 -15.60 -1.14 17.86
C ARG A 3 -14.84 -2.23 17.09
N ASP A 4 -14.67 -2.02 15.80
CA ASP A 4 -13.77 -2.86 15.00
C ASP A 4 -12.33 -2.46 15.32
N ASP A 5 -11.69 -3.21 16.21
CA ASP A 5 -10.31 -2.99 16.66
C ASP A 5 -9.25 -3.60 15.73
N ARG A 6 -9.67 -4.22 14.62
CA ARG A 6 -8.75 -4.83 13.65
C ARG A 6 -7.86 -3.79 12.99
N LYS A 7 -6.65 -4.21 12.62
CA LYS A 7 -5.75 -3.37 11.83
C LYS A 7 -6.35 -3.12 10.46
N LYS A 8 -6.20 -1.90 9.95
CA LYS A 8 -6.81 -1.48 8.68
C LYS A 8 -5.71 -1.15 7.68
N ILE A 9 -5.78 -1.78 6.52
CA ILE A 9 -4.90 -1.56 5.38
C ILE A 9 -5.70 -0.82 4.32
N LEU A 10 -5.26 0.35 3.91
CA LEU A 10 -5.78 1.01 2.72
C LEU A 10 -5.01 0.50 1.51
N LEU A 11 -5.66 -0.15 0.57
CA LEU A 11 -5.04 -0.63 -0.67
C LEU A 11 -5.52 0.23 -1.85
N VAL A 12 -4.59 0.90 -2.53
CA VAL A 12 -4.87 1.79 -3.65
C VAL A 12 -4.49 1.12 -4.97
N ASP A 13 -5.42 1.13 -5.93
CA ASP A 13 -5.31 0.50 -7.25
C ASP A 13 -4.99 -0.99 -7.20
N GLY A 14 -5.70 -1.69 -6.30
CA GLY A 14 -5.59 -3.10 -5.97
C GLY A 14 -5.02 -4.04 -7.04
N ARG A 15 -4.01 -4.78 -6.61
CA ARG A 15 -3.39 -5.93 -7.27
C ARG A 15 -2.98 -7.08 -6.34
N PRO A 16 -2.53 -6.85 -5.08
CA PRO A 16 -2.21 -7.96 -4.19
C PRO A 16 -3.50 -8.53 -3.60
N SER A 17 -3.60 -9.85 -3.53
CA SER A 17 -4.66 -10.53 -2.78
C SER A 17 -4.59 -10.20 -1.28
N GLN A 18 -5.59 -10.58 -0.50
CA GLN A 18 -5.50 -10.47 0.96
C GLN A 18 -4.31 -11.25 1.54
N GLU A 19 -3.98 -12.40 0.96
CA GLU A 19 -2.82 -13.20 1.33
C GLU A 19 -1.50 -12.48 1.00
N ASP A 20 -1.42 -11.85 -0.17
CA ASP A 20 -0.26 -11.05 -0.54
C ASP A 20 -0.12 -9.82 0.36
N CYS A 21 -1.22 -9.16 0.71
CA CYS A 21 -1.24 -8.08 1.70
C CYS A 21 -0.67 -8.56 3.04
N PHE A 22 -1.04 -9.75 3.52
CA PHE A 22 -0.48 -10.34 4.74
C PHE A 22 1.02 -10.58 4.62
N ARG A 23 1.47 -11.23 3.53
CA ARG A 23 2.88 -11.50 3.29
C ARG A 23 3.71 -10.21 3.24
N LEU A 24 3.16 -9.15 2.65
CA LEU A 24 3.79 -7.83 2.56
C LEU A 24 3.98 -7.18 3.93
N VAL A 25 2.92 -7.12 4.73
CA VAL A 25 2.99 -6.50 6.06
C VAL A 25 3.82 -7.31 7.04
N THR A 26 3.86 -8.65 6.91
CA THR A 26 4.71 -9.49 7.76
C THR A 26 6.18 -9.46 7.32
N ALA A 27 6.48 -9.51 6.01
CA ALA A 27 7.85 -9.40 5.51
C ALA A 27 8.47 -8.02 5.76
N GLY A 28 7.62 -6.98 5.78
CA GLY A 28 8.01 -5.62 6.19
C GLY A 28 8.11 -5.42 7.70
N GLU A 29 7.85 -6.46 8.52
CA GLU A 29 7.81 -6.39 9.99
C GLU A 29 6.82 -5.33 10.52
N ILE A 30 5.72 -5.11 9.78
CA ILE A 30 4.70 -4.10 10.07
C ILE A 30 3.60 -4.70 10.95
N TYR A 31 3.16 -5.93 10.64
CA TYR A 31 2.22 -6.70 11.46
C TYR A 31 2.59 -8.17 11.58
N ASP A 32 2.40 -8.69 12.78
CA ASP A 32 2.64 -10.10 13.11
C ASP A 32 1.32 -10.91 13.19
N SER A 33 0.17 -10.26 12.94
CA SER A 33 -1.17 -10.86 13.05
C SER A 33 -1.91 -10.85 11.71
N PRO A 34 -2.61 -11.95 11.33
CA PRO A 34 -3.46 -12.00 10.14
C PRO A 34 -4.80 -11.27 10.34
N ASP A 35 -5.08 -10.76 11.54
CA ASP A 35 -6.35 -10.09 11.86
C ASP A 35 -6.35 -8.61 11.42
N PHE A 36 -6.54 -8.41 10.12
CA PHE A 36 -6.64 -7.10 9.48
C PHE A 36 -7.77 -7.03 8.46
N VAL A 37 -8.19 -5.80 8.15
CA VAL A 37 -9.17 -5.46 7.13
C VAL A 37 -8.46 -4.73 6.00
N VAL A 38 -8.65 -5.20 4.78
CA VAL A 38 -8.21 -4.48 3.57
C VAL A 38 -9.38 -3.65 3.05
N CYS A 39 -9.13 -2.36 2.89
CA CYS A 39 -10.06 -1.42 2.28
C CYS A 39 -9.49 -0.97 0.95
N GLU A 40 -10.12 -1.39 -0.14
CA GLU A 40 -9.68 -1.06 -1.48
C GLU A 40 -10.27 0.25 -1.97
N VAL A 41 -9.43 1.10 -2.56
CA VAL A 41 -9.82 2.37 -3.16
C VAL A 41 -9.12 2.53 -4.51
N LYS A 42 -9.79 3.16 -5.48
CA LYS A 42 -9.17 3.49 -6.76
C LYS A 42 -8.47 4.84 -6.66
N SER A 43 -7.30 4.98 -7.29
CA SER A 43 -6.58 6.26 -7.37
C SER A 43 -7.42 7.37 -8.00
N GLN A 44 -8.27 7.03 -8.97
CA GLN A 44 -9.17 7.99 -9.61
C GLN A 44 -10.14 8.62 -8.61
N ASP A 45 -10.65 7.85 -7.65
CA ASP A 45 -11.55 8.37 -6.62
C ASP A 45 -10.81 9.32 -5.69
N LEU A 46 -9.59 8.94 -5.27
CA LEU A 46 -8.70 9.78 -4.46
C LEU A 46 -8.35 11.10 -5.15
N LEU A 47 -7.97 11.05 -6.42
CA LEU A 47 -7.58 12.23 -7.21
C LEU A 47 -8.78 13.14 -7.54
N ALA A 48 -9.98 12.58 -7.60
CA ALA A 48 -11.22 13.34 -7.75
C ALA A 48 -11.79 13.82 -6.39
N GLU A 49 -11.05 13.64 -5.29
CA GLU A 49 -11.48 13.95 -3.92
C GLU A 49 -12.75 13.19 -3.48
N LEU A 50 -13.12 12.15 -4.21
CA LEU A 50 -14.22 11.26 -3.87
C LEU A 50 -13.77 10.37 -2.71
N ASN A 51 -14.62 10.23 -1.70
CA ASN A 51 -14.41 9.40 -0.52
C ASN A 51 -13.32 9.88 0.47
N MET A 52 -12.80 11.12 0.37
CA MET A 52 -11.81 11.64 1.33
C MET A 52 -12.25 11.50 2.79
N LYS A 53 -13.52 11.84 3.09
CA LYS A 53 -14.08 11.70 4.44
C LYS A 53 -14.06 10.25 4.92
N SER A 54 -14.46 9.31 4.07
CA SER A 54 -14.46 7.87 4.39
C SER A 54 -13.06 7.34 4.65
N ILE A 55 -12.04 7.86 3.97
CA ILE A 55 -10.64 7.47 4.14
C ILE A 55 -10.06 8.02 5.44
N LEU A 56 -10.41 9.26 5.79
CA LEU A 56 -10.05 9.84 7.08
C LEU A 56 -10.74 9.09 8.23
N ASP A 57 -12.03 8.78 8.09
CA ASP A 57 -12.81 8.01 9.05
C ASP A 57 -12.32 6.55 9.17
N LEU A 58 -11.75 6.00 8.10
CA LEU A 58 -11.15 4.68 8.11
C LEU A 58 -9.99 4.61 9.12
N ALA A 59 -9.17 5.66 9.19
CA ALA A 59 -7.92 5.71 9.97
C ALA A 59 -7.04 4.47 9.69
N PRO A 60 -6.56 4.30 8.44
CA PRO A 60 -5.74 3.15 8.10
C PRO A 60 -4.44 3.17 8.90
N HIS A 61 -3.98 1.98 9.28
CA HIS A 61 -2.71 1.82 9.97
C HIS A 61 -1.53 1.72 8.99
N ILE A 62 -1.81 1.34 7.74
CA ILE A 62 -0.87 1.35 6.62
C ILE A 62 -1.62 1.59 5.31
N MET A 63 -0.96 2.24 4.37
CA MET A 63 -1.40 2.38 2.99
C MET A 63 -0.49 1.56 2.07
N LEU A 64 -1.06 0.81 1.15
CA LEU A 64 -0.37 0.09 0.08
C LEU A 64 -0.82 0.70 -1.25
N VAL A 65 0.11 1.18 -2.07
CA VAL A 65 -0.19 1.83 -3.34
C VAL A 65 0.44 1.06 -4.47
N SER A 66 -0.38 0.52 -5.36
CA SER A 66 0.11 -0.22 -6.53
C SER A 66 0.50 0.74 -7.66
N ILE A 67 1.78 0.78 -8.03
CA ILE A 67 2.31 1.58 -9.13
C ILE A 67 2.96 0.64 -10.16
N ASN A 68 2.39 0.55 -11.36
CA ASN A 68 2.94 -0.31 -12.42
C ASN A 68 4.12 0.33 -13.14
N ARG A 69 4.03 1.64 -13.40
CA ARG A 69 5.07 2.45 -14.02
C ARG A 69 5.00 3.84 -13.40
N PRO A 70 6.06 4.35 -12.78
CA PRO A 70 6.07 5.71 -12.27
C PRO A 70 5.61 6.71 -13.34
N SER A 71 4.56 7.45 -13.05
CA SER A 71 4.03 8.54 -13.87
C SER A 71 3.78 9.77 -13.03
N GLU A 72 3.57 10.93 -13.67
CA GLU A 72 3.20 12.17 -12.98
C GLU A 72 1.91 12.01 -12.17
N ILE A 73 0.99 11.15 -12.63
CA ILE A 73 -0.26 10.86 -11.93
C ILE A 73 0.02 10.10 -10.62
N ASP A 74 0.94 9.15 -10.64
CA ASP A 74 1.29 8.39 -9.43
C ASP A 74 2.01 9.27 -8.40
N HIS A 75 2.86 10.20 -8.86
CA HIS A 75 3.47 11.20 -7.99
C HIS A 75 2.42 12.10 -7.32
N LYS A 76 1.41 12.56 -8.08
CA LYS A 76 0.29 13.33 -7.53
C LYS A 76 -0.52 12.51 -6.53
N LEU A 77 -0.84 11.26 -6.84
CA LEU A 77 -1.56 10.35 -5.95
C LEU A 77 -0.83 10.17 -4.61
N VAL A 78 0.47 9.87 -4.66
CA VAL A 78 1.30 9.74 -3.45
C VAL A 78 1.33 11.05 -2.67
N GLY A 79 1.44 12.19 -3.36
CA GLY A 79 1.34 13.52 -2.74
C GLY A 79 0.02 13.71 -1.98
N CYS A 80 -1.12 13.48 -2.64
CA CYS A 80 -2.44 13.60 -2.03
C CYS A 80 -2.60 12.69 -0.81
N LEU A 81 -2.15 11.42 -0.89
CA LEU A 81 -2.21 10.49 0.24
C LEU A 81 -1.37 10.95 1.42
N ARG A 82 -0.23 11.60 1.17
CA ARG A 82 0.64 12.15 2.20
C ARG A 82 0.06 13.40 2.85
N GLU A 83 -0.63 14.23 2.10
CA GLU A 83 -1.36 15.38 2.66
C GLU A 83 -2.55 14.92 3.52
N LEU A 84 -3.25 13.88 3.06
CA LEU A 84 -4.40 13.30 3.76
C LEU A 84 -4.02 12.55 5.04
N LEU A 85 -2.98 11.72 4.97
CA LEU A 85 -2.61 10.78 6.02
C LEU A 85 -1.10 10.85 6.31
N PRO A 86 -0.59 12.01 6.79
CA PRO A 86 0.85 12.29 6.85
C PRO A 86 1.64 11.35 7.76
N LEU A 87 1.01 10.83 8.80
CA LEU A 87 1.64 9.95 9.79
C LEU A 87 1.45 8.46 9.46
N THR A 88 0.64 8.13 8.46
CA THR A 88 0.36 6.74 8.13
C THR A 88 1.50 6.19 7.26
N PRO A 89 2.12 5.05 7.64
CA PRO A 89 3.04 4.34 6.77
C PRO A 89 2.41 4.11 5.39
N LEU A 90 3.13 4.41 4.31
CA LEU A 90 2.68 4.12 2.95
C LEU A 90 3.78 3.37 2.24
N VAL A 91 3.43 2.24 1.64
CA VAL A 91 4.30 1.35 0.89
C VAL A 91 3.90 1.39 -0.58
N ILE A 92 4.88 1.43 -1.47
CA ILE A 92 4.65 1.46 -2.91
C ILE A 92 4.97 0.08 -3.51
N LEU A 93 3.99 -0.53 -4.14
CA LEU A 93 4.10 -1.84 -4.76
C LEU A 93 4.41 -1.67 -6.25
N PHE A 94 5.54 -2.17 -6.73
CA PHE A 94 5.87 -2.17 -8.15
C PHE A 94 5.69 -3.56 -8.76
N TYR A 95 4.97 -3.67 -9.87
CA TYR A 95 4.79 -4.95 -10.54
C TYR A 95 5.76 -5.06 -11.71
N LYS A 96 6.64 -6.07 -11.67
CA LYS A 96 7.57 -6.37 -12.75
C LYS A 96 7.28 -7.75 -13.29
N LYS A 97 7.01 -7.84 -14.59
CA LYS A 97 6.89 -9.14 -15.25
C LYS A 97 8.24 -9.88 -15.20
N ASP A 98 8.27 -11.07 -14.62
CA ASP A 98 9.44 -11.93 -14.70
C ASP A 98 9.37 -12.75 -15.98
N TYR A 99 10.17 -12.34 -16.97
CA TYR A 99 10.24 -12.99 -18.27
C TYR A 99 10.83 -14.41 -18.24
N ARG A 100 11.45 -14.83 -17.12
CA ARG A 100 11.99 -16.20 -16.98
C ARG A 100 10.95 -17.18 -16.46
N ALA A 101 10.10 -16.75 -15.52
CA ALA A 101 9.04 -17.58 -14.94
C ALA A 101 7.74 -17.54 -15.77
N ASN A 102 7.61 -16.60 -16.71
CA ASN A 102 6.35 -16.30 -17.41
C ASN A 102 5.22 -15.87 -16.45
N GLU A 103 5.60 -15.42 -15.26
CA GLU A 103 4.73 -14.96 -14.17
C GLU A 103 4.91 -13.45 -13.95
N GLU A 104 3.86 -12.78 -13.50
CA GLU A 104 3.94 -11.38 -13.08
C GLU A 104 4.38 -11.33 -11.61
N VAL A 105 5.59 -10.83 -11.36
CA VAL A 105 6.16 -10.76 -10.01
C VAL A 105 5.96 -9.36 -9.45
N ALA A 106 5.30 -9.24 -8.29
CA ALA A 106 5.24 -7.94 -7.62
C ALA A 106 6.54 -7.69 -6.86
N ILE A 107 7.43 -6.90 -7.45
CA ILE A 107 8.58 -6.38 -6.71
C ILE A 107 8.08 -5.29 -5.77
N THR A 108 7.92 -5.65 -4.51
CA THR A 108 7.58 -4.66 -3.50
C THR A 108 8.80 -3.82 -3.18
N TYR A 109 8.68 -2.51 -3.37
CA TYR A 109 9.63 -1.59 -2.75
C TYR A 109 8.98 -1.12 -1.46
N GLY A 110 9.47 -1.66 -0.34
CA GLY A 110 9.08 -1.23 0.99
C GLY A 110 9.54 0.20 1.24
N LEU A 111 8.85 1.19 0.67
CA LEU A 111 9.13 2.59 0.94
C LEU A 111 8.51 2.99 2.27
N THR A 112 9.09 2.56 3.37
CA THR A 112 8.70 3.07 4.68
C THR A 112 9.15 4.54 4.78
N TYR A 113 8.30 5.46 4.36
CA TYR A 113 8.47 6.89 4.61
C TYR A 113 8.12 7.13 6.08
N LEU A 114 9.04 6.75 6.96
CA LEU A 114 9.08 7.24 8.33
C LEU A 114 9.61 8.68 8.26
N PHE A 115 8.85 9.62 8.81
CA PHE A 115 9.34 10.96 9.04
C PHE A 115 10.72 10.91 9.74
N ARG A 116 11.72 11.60 9.14
CA ARG A 116 12.99 12.09 9.73
C ARG A 116 14.35 11.49 9.31
N THR A 117 14.50 10.79 8.19
CA THR A 117 15.87 10.54 7.68
C THR A 117 15.91 10.52 6.16
N GLU A 118 16.93 11.15 5.59
CA GLU A 118 17.28 11.16 4.15
C GLU A 118 17.72 9.79 3.62
N ALA A 119 17.20 8.69 4.18
CA ALA A 119 17.63 7.33 3.88
C ALA A 119 16.45 6.54 3.30
N TRP A 120 16.58 6.23 2.00
CA TRP A 120 15.73 5.28 1.28
C TRP A 120 16.13 3.87 1.73
N GLU A 121 15.48 3.29 2.74
CA GLU A 121 15.98 2.02 3.27
C GLU A 121 14.90 0.93 3.38
N LYS A 122 15.04 -0.03 2.44
CA LYS A 122 14.69 -1.46 2.46
C LYS A 122 13.81 -1.87 1.26
N GLU A 123 14.46 -2.32 0.18
CA GLU A 123 13.79 -3.07 -0.88
C GLU A 123 13.38 -4.45 -0.34
N VAL A 124 12.11 -4.83 -0.54
CA VAL A 124 11.56 -6.12 -0.08
C VAL A 124 11.00 -6.86 -1.29
N VAL A 125 11.86 -7.60 -1.99
CA VAL A 125 11.44 -8.36 -3.17
C VAL A 125 10.60 -9.56 -2.74
N LEU A 126 9.34 -9.59 -3.13
CA LEU A 126 8.44 -10.72 -2.89
C LEU A 126 8.02 -11.34 -4.23
N SER A 127 8.07 -12.66 -4.31
CA SER A 127 7.39 -13.39 -5.38
C SER A 127 5.94 -13.62 -4.95
N LEU A 128 5.01 -12.89 -5.58
CA LEU A 128 3.58 -13.20 -5.45
C LEU A 128 3.31 -14.37 -6.39
N SER A 129 2.79 -15.46 -5.84
CA SER A 129 2.47 -16.69 -6.58
C SER A 129 1.01 -16.61 -6.98
N SER A 130 0.71 -17.01 -8.22
CA SER A 130 -0.67 -17.09 -8.75
C SER A 130 -1.50 -18.16 -8.04
#